data_AF-B7FLM9-F1
#
_entry.id   AF-B7FLM9-F1
#
_cell.length_a   1.000
_cell.length_b   1.000
_cell.length_c   1.000
_cell.angle_alpha   90.00
_cell.angle_beta   90.00
_cell.angle_gamma   90.00
#
_symmetry.space_group_name_H-M   'P 1'
#
loop_
_entity.id
_entity.type
_entity.pdbx_description
1 polymer ?
#
loop_
_entity_poly.entity_id
_entity_poly.type
_entity_poly.pdbx_seq_one_letter_code
_entity_poly.pdbx_strand_id
1 'polypeptide(L)'
;MSYTSSMSILSLESQLNILHTLIFFSETDKIPRKMKTTRQYREYLKNLLQYLTSFFHRTEPPQDLDRIFSKVTTEFNENWATGRVLGWENVNQENGHVPAQHTAIDLDYYSTVEELMEVGPERLKEALAALGLKTGGTIQQRAERLFLTKHTPLEMLDKKHFAKGARGSEKNGVAAAPQDGNLKEVALMEAKMNKLCDLLDETITRTKDNIVKKQALTYEEIEAEREEEETQEDSESEDDEQQIYNPLKLPMGWDGKPIPYWLYKLHGLGQEFKCEICGNYSYWGRCAFERHFKEWCHQHGMRCLGIPNTKNFNEITSIEEAKELWKKIQQRQGVNKWRPDLEEEYEDKEGNIYNKKTYTDLQRQGLI
;
A
#
# COMPACT_ATOMS: atom_id res chain seq x y z
N MET A 1 27.25 -4.16 -1.86
CA MET A 1 27.62 -4.36 -3.28
C MET A 1 26.79 -5.48 -3.90
N SER A 2 25.50 -5.29 -4.21
CA SER A 2 24.76 -6.23 -5.10
C SER A 2 23.45 -5.67 -5.71
N TYR A 3 23.27 -4.36 -5.93
CA TYR A 3 22.05 -3.86 -6.61
C TYR A 3 22.31 -2.62 -7.48
N THR A 4 23.47 -2.57 -8.12
CA THR A 4 23.85 -1.48 -9.02
C THR A 4 24.29 -2.10 -10.33
N SER A 5 23.35 -2.29 -11.26
CA SER A 5 23.58 -2.28 -12.73
C SER A 5 22.41 -2.83 -13.58
N SER A 6 21.28 -3.24 -13.01
CA SER A 6 20.13 -3.73 -13.81
C SER A 6 18.80 -2.99 -13.61
N MET A 7 18.73 -1.96 -12.76
CA MET A 7 17.46 -1.30 -12.39
C MET A 7 16.99 -0.17 -13.31
N SER A 8 17.76 0.24 -14.31
CA SER A 8 17.36 1.38 -15.16
C SER A 8 16.35 0.99 -16.25
N ILE A 9 16.33 -0.28 -16.69
CA ILE A 9 15.44 -0.75 -17.78
C ILE A 9 14.14 -1.34 -17.23
N LEU A 10 14.16 -1.98 -16.04
CA LEU A 10 12.97 -2.54 -15.40
C LEU A 10 11.99 -1.49 -14.83
N SER A 11 12.45 -0.25 -14.61
CA SER A 11 11.61 0.85 -14.13
C SER A 11 10.63 1.35 -15.22
N LEU A 12 11.06 1.41 -16.47
CA LEU A 12 10.21 1.89 -17.57
C LEU A 12 9.18 0.84 -18.02
N GLU A 13 9.53 -0.44 -18.06
CA GLU A 13 8.57 -1.53 -18.34
C GLU A 13 7.52 -1.68 -17.24
N SER A 14 7.91 -1.48 -15.97
CA SER A 14 6.96 -1.47 -14.86
C SER A 14 6.06 -0.23 -14.86
N GLN A 15 6.56 0.93 -15.27
CA GLN A 15 5.76 2.16 -15.42
C GLN A 15 4.82 2.17 -16.63
N LEU A 16 5.23 1.60 -17.78
CA LEU A 16 4.32 1.36 -18.91
C LEU A 16 3.19 0.40 -18.51
N ASN A 17 3.51 -0.62 -17.73
CA ASN A 17 2.50 -1.50 -17.13
C ASN A 17 1.56 -0.74 -16.20
N ILE A 18 2.05 0.22 -15.39
CA ILE A 18 1.21 1.03 -14.52
C ILE A 18 0.23 1.88 -15.32
N LEU A 19 0.69 2.62 -16.33
CA LEU A 19 -0.20 3.45 -17.18
C LEU A 19 -1.23 2.58 -17.91
N HIS A 20 -0.80 1.45 -18.47
CA HIS A 20 -1.70 0.47 -19.10
C HIS A 20 -2.74 -0.02 -18.08
N THR A 21 -2.32 -0.46 -16.88
CA THR A 21 -3.25 -0.91 -15.84
C THR A 21 -4.23 0.20 -15.40
N LEU A 22 -3.79 1.45 -15.31
CA LEU A 22 -4.62 2.60 -14.93
C LEU A 22 -5.58 3.06 -16.05
N ILE A 23 -5.29 2.71 -17.31
CA ILE A 23 -6.20 2.97 -18.43
C ILE A 23 -7.27 1.89 -18.52
N PHE A 24 -6.89 0.63 -18.28
CA PHE A 24 -7.78 -0.52 -18.47
C PHE A 24 -8.55 -0.96 -17.22
N PHE A 25 -8.20 -0.49 -16.00
CA PHE A 25 -8.90 -0.94 -14.77
C PHE A 25 -10.37 -0.53 -14.72
N SER A 26 -10.74 0.60 -15.34
CA SER A 26 -12.11 1.08 -15.43
C SER A 26 -12.91 0.41 -16.56
N GLU A 27 -12.25 -0.32 -17.46
CA GLU A 27 -12.87 -0.95 -18.63
C GLU A 27 -13.25 -2.42 -18.35
N THR A 28 -14.06 -2.64 -17.31
CA THR A 28 -14.49 -4.00 -16.90
C THR A 28 -15.21 -4.76 -18.01
N ASP A 29 -15.82 -4.06 -18.96
CA ASP A 29 -16.58 -4.63 -20.07
C ASP A 29 -15.68 -5.34 -21.10
N LYS A 30 -14.41 -4.94 -21.19
CA LYS A 30 -13.44 -5.53 -22.12
C LYS A 30 -12.81 -6.81 -21.59
N ILE A 31 -13.03 -7.15 -20.32
CA ILE A 31 -12.45 -8.33 -19.67
C ILE A 31 -13.27 -9.58 -20.03
N PRO A 32 -12.65 -10.64 -20.60
CA PRO A 32 -13.37 -11.85 -20.97
C PRO A 32 -14.08 -12.51 -19.77
N ARG A 33 -15.33 -12.94 -19.94
CA ARG A 33 -16.15 -13.59 -18.89
C ARG A 33 -15.48 -14.80 -18.23
N LYS A 34 -14.66 -15.53 -19.00
CA LYS A 34 -13.84 -16.66 -18.50
C LYS A 34 -12.88 -16.22 -17.38
N MET A 35 -12.32 -15.02 -17.48
CA MET A 35 -11.43 -14.45 -16.46
C MET A 35 -12.22 -13.89 -15.28
N LYS A 36 -13.42 -13.34 -15.54
CA LYS A 36 -14.32 -12.82 -14.49
C LYS A 36 -14.80 -13.88 -13.49
N THR A 37 -14.84 -15.14 -13.93
CA THR A 37 -15.23 -16.28 -13.10
C THR A 37 -14.08 -16.84 -12.24
N THR A 38 -12.85 -16.38 -12.50
CA THR A 38 -11.64 -16.85 -11.79
C THR A 38 -11.57 -16.23 -10.38
N ARG A 39 -11.15 -17.04 -9.40
CA ARG A 39 -10.92 -16.57 -8.02
C ARG A 39 -9.98 -15.36 -7.94
N GLN A 40 -8.91 -15.36 -8.74
CA GLN A 40 -7.91 -14.28 -8.78
C GLN A 40 -8.55 -12.93 -9.15
N TYR A 41 -9.45 -12.92 -10.14
CA TYR A 41 -10.14 -11.70 -10.55
C TYR A 41 -11.09 -11.19 -9.47
N ARG A 42 -11.82 -12.10 -8.81
CA ARG A 42 -12.68 -11.75 -7.68
C ARG A 42 -11.88 -11.11 -6.53
N GLU A 43 -10.71 -11.67 -6.23
CA GLU A 43 -9.83 -11.16 -5.18
C GLU A 43 -9.22 -9.79 -5.56
N TYR A 44 -8.81 -9.63 -6.80
CA TYR A 44 -8.39 -8.34 -7.36
C TYR A 44 -9.48 -7.27 -7.24
N LEU A 45 -10.69 -7.56 -7.72
CA LEU A 45 -11.83 -6.63 -7.65
C LEU A 45 -12.18 -6.27 -6.21
N LYS A 46 -12.15 -7.24 -5.28
CA LYS A 46 -12.42 -7.00 -3.87
C LYS A 46 -11.39 -6.03 -3.27
N ASN A 47 -10.11 -6.26 -3.53
CA ASN A 47 -9.03 -5.41 -3.02
C ASN A 47 -9.08 -4.01 -3.64
N LEU A 48 -9.35 -3.91 -4.94
CA LEU A 48 -9.50 -2.64 -5.65
C LEU A 48 -10.70 -1.84 -5.13
N LEU A 49 -11.86 -2.49 -4.97
CA LEU A 49 -13.05 -1.85 -4.43
C LEU A 49 -12.81 -1.36 -2.99
N GLN A 50 -12.11 -2.15 -2.16
CA GLN A 50 -11.72 -1.77 -0.81
C GLN A 50 -10.79 -0.55 -0.82
N TYR A 51 -9.79 -0.52 -1.71
CA TYR A 51 -8.89 0.62 -1.87
C TYR A 51 -9.64 1.88 -2.29
N LEU A 52 -10.45 1.82 -3.35
CA LEU A 52 -11.21 2.97 -3.84
C LEU A 52 -12.23 3.47 -2.81
N THR A 53 -12.86 2.56 -2.06
CA THR A 53 -13.77 2.92 -0.96
C THR A 53 -13.03 3.67 0.15
N SER A 54 -11.87 3.15 0.58
CA SER A 54 -11.02 3.81 1.58
C SER A 54 -10.52 5.18 1.10
N PHE A 55 -10.08 5.26 -0.15
CA PHE A 55 -9.65 6.50 -0.78
C PHE A 55 -10.78 7.53 -0.80
N PHE A 56 -11.97 7.14 -1.27
CA PHE A 56 -13.15 8.01 -1.34
C PHE A 56 -13.56 8.55 0.04
N HIS A 57 -13.58 7.70 1.08
CA HIS A 57 -13.90 8.16 2.44
C HIS A 57 -12.86 9.14 3.00
N ARG A 58 -11.61 9.05 2.57
CA ARG A 58 -10.55 9.98 2.97
C ARG A 58 -10.63 11.31 2.23
N THR A 59 -10.92 11.27 0.93
CA THR A 59 -10.93 12.47 0.08
C THR A 59 -12.26 13.22 0.12
N GLU A 60 -13.37 12.51 0.34
CA GLU A 60 -14.72 13.08 0.37
C GLU A 60 -15.55 12.59 1.58
N PRO A 61 -15.11 12.87 2.84
CA PRO A 61 -15.83 12.44 4.05
C PRO A 61 -17.33 12.79 4.14
N PRO A 62 -17.82 13.95 3.65
CA PRO A 62 -19.23 14.29 3.82
C PRO A 62 -20.17 13.51 2.89
N GLN A 63 -19.66 12.77 1.90
CA GLN A 63 -20.50 12.00 0.99
C GLN A 63 -20.87 10.64 1.59
N ASP A 64 -22.18 10.37 1.65
CA ASP A 64 -22.73 9.09 2.12
C ASP A 64 -22.59 8.01 1.05
N LEU A 65 -21.45 7.32 1.06
CA LEU A 65 -21.13 6.24 0.14
C LEU A 65 -22.09 5.04 0.30
N ASP A 66 -22.55 4.75 1.52
CA ASP A 66 -23.49 3.66 1.77
C ASP A 66 -24.83 3.90 1.07
N ARG A 67 -25.31 5.15 1.08
CA ARG A 67 -26.50 5.56 0.33
C ARG A 67 -26.28 5.48 -1.18
N ILE A 68 -25.10 5.83 -1.68
CA ILE A 68 -24.76 5.70 -3.10
C ILE A 68 -24.74 4.22 -3.50
N PHE A 69 -24.05 3.36 -2.75
CA PHE A 69 -24.01 1.92 -3.00
C PHE A 69 -25.37 1.25 -2.88
N SER A 70 -26.24 1.73 -1.99
CA SER A 70 -27.61 1.24 -1.89
C SER A 70 -28.38 1.51 -3.17
N LYS A 71 -28.28 2.73 -3.73
CA LYS A 71 -28.90 3.09 -5.02
C LYS A 71 -28.33 2.26 -6.18
N VAL A 72 -27.01 2.11 -6.25
CA VAL A 72 -26.36 1.24 -7.26
C VAL A 72 -26.85 -0.19 -7.13
N THR A 73 -27.03 -0.70 -5.91
CA THR A 73 -27.51 -2.06 -5.67
C THR A 73 -28.97 -2.21 -6.11
N THR A 74 -29.83 -1.22 -5.88
CA THR A 74 -31.22 -1.27 -6.35
C THR A 74 -31.30 -1.24 -7.88
N GLU A 75 -30.61 -0.29 -8.53
CA GLU A 75 -30.56 -0.16 -9.99
C GLU A 75 -29.94 -1.41 -10.64
N PHE A 76 -28.88 -1.96 -10.04
CA PHE A 76 -28.26 -3.20 -10.49
C PHE A 76 -29.22 -4.38 -10.42
N ASN A 77 -29.98 -4.55 -9.34
CA ASN A 77 -30.91 -5.67 -9.22
C ASN A 77 -32.03 -5.60 -10.27
N GLU A 78 -32.51 -4.39 -10.60
CA GLU A 78 -33.48 -4.17 -11.67
C GLU A 78 -32.88 -4.48 -13.06
N ASN A 79 -31.66 -4.01 -13.32
CA ASN A 79 -30.95 -4.27 -14.57
C ASN A 79 -30.53 -5.74 -14.74
N TRP A 80 -30.19 -6.41 -13.64
CA TRP A 80 -29.88 -7.84 -13.60
C TRP A 80 -31.11 -8.68 -13.91
N ALA A 81 -32.27 -8.34 -13.35
CA ALA A 81 -33.53 -9.03 -13.61
C ALA A 81 -33.97 -8.90 -15.09
N THR A 82 -33.61 -7.80 -15.74
CA THR A 82 -33.91 -7.54 -17.16
C THR A 82 -32.80 -7.97 -18.12
N GLY A 83 -31.66 -8.47 -17.61
CA GLY A 83 -30.52 -8.92 -18.41
C GLY A 83 -29.77 -7.82 -19.15
N ARG A 84 -29.88 -6.56 -18.71
CA ARG A 84 -29.32 -5.35 -19.36
C ARG A 84 -27.97 -4.90 -18.80
N VAL A 85 -27.29 -5.74 -18.01
CA VAL A 85 -25.99 -5.38 -17.43
C VAL A 85 -24.89 -5.59 -18.47
N LEU A 86 -24.20 -4.50 -18.84
CA LEU A 86 -23.08 -4.50 -19.78
C LEU A 86 -22.02 -5.52 -19.36
N GLY A 87 -21.56 -6.36 -20.29
CA GLY A 87 -20.60 -7.44 -20.02
C GLY A 87 -21.16 -8.67 -19.27
N TRP A 88 -22.44 -8.63 -18.87
CA TRP A 88 -23.15 -9.70 -18.16
C TRP A 88 -24.50 -10.07 -18.78
N GLU A 89 -24.74 -9.64 -20.02
CA GLU A 89 -25.92 -10.01 -20.79
C GLU A 89 -26.09 -11.54 -20.80
N ASN A 90 -27.34 -11.99 -20.85
CA ASN A 90 -27.67 -13.42 -20.82
C ASN A 90 -27.14 -14.12 -22.07
N VAL A 91 -25.89 -14.55 -22.00
CA VAL A 91 -25.26 -15.47 -22.94
C VAL A 91 -25.82 -16.88 -22.71
N ASN A 92 -27.12 -17.05 -22.91
CA ASN A 92 -27.68 -18.32 -23.33
C ASN A 92 -27.43 -18.42 -24.85
N GLN A 93 -26.15 -18.55 -25.23
CA GLN A 93 -25.57 -18.79 -26.57
C GLN A 93 -24.27 -18.00 -26.69
N GLU A 94 -23.15 -18.56 -26.24
CA GLU A 94 -21.78 -18.27 -26.73
C GLU A 94 -20.77 -18.96 -25.80
N ASN A 95 -20.88 -20.29 -25.73
CA ASN A 95 -19.70 -21.09 -25.49
C ASN A 95 -18.93 -21.15 -26.81
N GLY A 96 -17.96 -20.24 -26.97
CA GLY A 96 -16.88 -20.34 -27.96
C GLY A 96 -17.33 -20.34 -29.41
N HIS A 97 -17.61 -19.16 -29.96
CA HIS A 97 -17.70 -18.99 -31.40
C HIS A 97 -16.50 -18.19 -31.92
N VAL A 98 -15.51 -18.91 -32.43
CA VAL A 98 -14.68 -18.41 -33.53
C VAL A 98 -15.64 -18.08 -34.68
N PRO A 99 -15.50 -16.95 -35.40
CA PRO A 99 -16.55 -16.48 -36.31
C PRO A 99 -16.89 -17.55 -37.36
N ALA A 100 -18.05 -18.21 -37.27
CA ALA A 100 -18.52 -19.10 -38.33
C ALA A 100 -19.17 -18.30 -39.45
N GLN A 101 -18.35 -17.56 -40.19
CA GLN A 101 -18.70 -17.21 -41.56
C GLN A 101 -18.30 -18.32 -42.55
N HIS A 102 -17.78 -19.48 -42.09
CA HIS A 102 -17.33 -20.56 -42.99
C HIS A 102 -17.90 -21.98 -42.77
N THR A 103 -18.73 -22.25 -41.75
CA THR A 103 -19.14 -23.64 -41.42
C THR A 103 -20.63 -23.96 -41.58
N ALA A 104 -21.49 -22.99 -41.89
CA ALA A 104 -22.88 -23.28 -42.25
C ALA A 104 -22.93 -23.72 -43.73
N ILE A 105 -23.04 -25.02 -43.98
CA ILE A 105 -23.45 -25.53 -45.30
C ILE A 105 -24.94 -25.24 -45.40
N ASP A 106 -25.31 -24.26 -46.22
CA ASP A 106 -26.72 -23.98 -46.49
C ASP A 106 -27.33 -25.12 -47.30
N LEU A 107 -28.18 -25.92 -46.65
CA LEU A 107 -28.77 -27.14 -47.21
C LEU A 107 -29.82 -26.85 -48.27
N ASP A 108 -30.31 -25.62 -48.40
CA ASP A 108 -31.30 -25.25 -49.41
C ASP A 108 -30.70 -25.25 -50.83
N TYR A 109 -29.38 -25.08 -50.96
CA TYR A 109 -28.67 -25.14 -52.25
C TYR A 109 -28.45 -26.56 -52.79
N TYR A 110 -28.66 -27.60 -51.98
CA TYR A 110 -28.37 -28.99 -52.34
C TYR A 110 -29.66 -29.80 -52.46
N SER A 111 -29.87 -30.44 -53.60
CA SER A 111 -31.11 -31.21 -53.85
C SER A 111 -30.92 -32.71 -53.68
N THR A 112 -29.67 -33.20 -53.73
CA THR A 112 -29.34 -34.61 -53.59
C THR A 112 -28.19 -34.85 -52.59
N VAL A 113 -28.12 -36.07 -52.05
CA VAL A 113 -27.05 -36.50 -51.14
C VAL A 113 -25.69 -36.55 -51.83
N GLU A 114 -25.68 -36.82 -53.14
CA GLU A 114 -24.48 -36.92 -53.97
C GLU A 114 -23.79 -35.57 -54.13
N GLU A 115 -24.54 -34.48 -54.31
CA GLU A 115 -24.01 -33.11 -54.35
C GLU A 115 -23.41 -32.69 -53.00
N LEU A 116 -23.96 -33.18 -51.88
CA LEU A 116 -23.45 -32.91 -50.54
C LEU A 116 -22.10 -33.61 -50.28
N MET A 117 -21.82 -34.72 -50.98
CA MET A 117 -20.56 -35.45 -50.86
C MET A 117 -19.39 -34.69 -51.50
N GLU A 118 -19.65 -33.85 -52.51
CA GLU A 118 -18.63 -33.01 -53.17
C GLU A 118 -18.11 -31.89 -52.25
N VAL A 119 -18.87 -31.51 -51.21
CA VAL A 119 -18.47 -30.52 -50.20
C VAL A 119 -17.28 -30.99 -49.36
N GLY A 120 -17.05 -32.31 -49.32
CA GLY A 120 -15.86 -32.93 -48.75
C GLY A 120 -16.03 -33.41 -47.29
N PRO A 121 -15.20 -34.39 -46.87
CA PRO A 121 -15.36 -35.13 -45.61
C PRO A 121 -15.22 -34.28 -44.35
N GLU A 122 -14.35 -33.27 -44.36
CA GLU A 122 -14.07 -32.42 -43.19
C GLU A 122 -15.18 -31.39 -42.98
N ARG A 123 -15.68 -30.76 -44.05
CA ARG A 123 -16.79 -29.79 -43.94
C ARG A 123 -18.09 -30.44 -43.49
N LEU A 124 -18.40 -31.65 -43.97
CA LEU A 124 -19.54 -32.44 -43.49
C LEU A 124 -19.40 -32.83 -42.02
N LYS A 125 -18.18 -33.12 -41.57
CA LYS A 125 -17.88 -33.48 -40.18
C LYS A 125 -18.05 -32.28 -39.26
N GLU A 126 -17.60 -31.09 -39.68
CA GLU A 126 -17.77 -29.82 -38.96
C GLU A 126 -19.24 -29.43 -38.86
N ALA A 127 -20.00 -29.52 -39.97
CA ALA A 127 -21.43 -29.21 -39.98
C ALA A 127 -22.24 -30.15 -39.07
N LEU A 128 -21.95 -31.47 -39.11
CA LEU A 128 -22.59 -32.44 -38.20
C LEU A 128 -22.20 -32.21 -36.73
N ALA A 129 -20.96 -31.82 -36.45
CA ALA A 129 -20.50 -31.50 -35.10
C ALA A 129 -21.22 -30.26 -34.54
N ALA A 130 -21.40 -29.23 -35.38
CA ALA A 130 -22.13 -28.01 -35.02
C ALA A 130 -23.59 -28.30 -34.67
N LEU A 131 -24.21 -29.29 -35.32
CA LEU A 131 -25.58 -29.74 -35.04
C LEU A 131 -25.67 -30.79 -33.91
N GLY A 132 -24.55 -31.13 -33.25
CA GLY A 132 -24.51 -32.12 -32.17
C GLY A 132 -24.79 -33.57 -32.61
N LEU A 133 -24.71 -33.84 -33.91
CA LEU A 133 -24.94 -35.15 -34.51
C LEU A 133 -23.64 -35.98 -34.52
N LYS A 134 -23.78 -37.30 -34.64
CA LYS A 134 -22.61 -38.18 -34.78
C LYS A 134 -21.83 -37.81 -36.04
N THR A 135 -20.51 -37.70 -35.91
CA THR A 135 -19.59 -37.33 -36.99
C THR A 135 -18.84 -38.52 -37.60
N GLY A 136 -18.98 -39.72 -37.02
CA GLY A 136 -18.36 -40.95 -37.51
C GLY A 136 -19.10 -41.60 -38.69
N GLY A 137 -18.36 -42.39 -39.47
CA GLY A 137 -18.86 -43.12 -40.64
C GLY A 137 -18.19 -42.71 -41.96
N THR A 138 -18.64 -43.31 -43.06
CA THR A 138 -18.23 -42.97 -44.44
C THR A 138 -18.77 -41.59 -44.84
N ILE A 139 -18.21 -40.98 -45.88
CA ILE A 139 -18.59 -39.64 -46.37
C ILE A 139 -20.08 -39.60 -46.74
N GLN A 140 -20.57 -40.65 -47.40
CA GLN A 140 -21.98 -40.82 -47.73
C GLN A 140 -22.87 -40.85 -46.47
N GLN A 141 -22.50 -41.59 -45.44
CA GLN A 141 -23.27 -41.65 -44.18
C GLN A 141 -23.29 -40.31 -43.43
N ARG A 142 -22.26 -39.47 -43.60
CA ARG A 142 -22.24 -38.11 -43.05
C ARG A 142 -23.15 -37.18 -43.87
N ALA A 143 -23.08 -37.27 -45.20
CA ALA A 143 -23.93 -36.51 -46.10
C ALA A 143 -25.42 -36.83 -45.89
N GLU A 144 -25.78 -38.12 -45.82
CA GLU A 144 -27.16 -38.56 -45.52
C GLU A 144 -27.65 -38.04 -44.17
N ARG A 145 -26.80 -38.09 -43.13
CA ARG A 145 -27.15 -37.62 -41.79
C ARG A 145 -27.37 -36.12 -41.72
N LEU A 146 -26.60 -35.35 -42.49
CA LEU A 146 -26.75 -33.90 -42.60
C LEU A 146 -27.95 -33.54 -43.49
N PHE A 147 -28.22 -34.31 -44.54
CA PHE A 147 -29.39 -34.10 -45.39
C PHE A 147 -30.72 -34.42 -44.68
N LEU A 148 -30.73 -35.37 -43.74
CA LEU A 148 -31.89 -35.66 -42.89
C LEU A 148 -32.35 -34.44 -42.05
N THR A 149 -31.45 -33.52 -41.71
CA THR A 149 -31.83 -32.29 -40.99
C THR A 149 -32.54 -31.26 -41.87
N LYS A 150 -32.54 -31.43 -43.20
CA LYS A 150 -33.28 -30.58 -44.14
C LYS A 150 -34.79 -30.84 -44.09
N HIS A 151 -35.19 -32.12 -43.96
CA HIS A 151 -36.60 -32.53 -44.04
C HIS A 151 -37.22 -32.90 -42.70
N THR A 152 -36.40 -33.04 -41.65
CA THR A 152 -36.86 -33.37 -40.30
C THR A 152 -36.20 -32.44 -39.29
N PRO A 153 -36.99 -31.66 -38.52
CA PRO A 153 -36.43 -30.78 -37.51
C PRO A 153 -35.68 -31.60 -36.46
N LEU A 154 -34.57 -31.03 -35.94
CA LEU A 154 -33.66 -31.70 -35.00
C LEU A 154 -34.37 -32.31 -33.78
N GLU A 155 -35.53 -31.79 -33.42
CA GLU A 155 -36.28 -32.24 -32.26
C GLU A 155 -36.93 -33.62 -32.43
N MET A 156 -37.30 -33.97 -33.65
CA MET A 156 -37.95 -35.23 -34.04
C MET A 156 -36.96 -36.32 -34.45
N LEU A 157 -35.66 -36.03 -34.46
CA LEU A 157 -34.64 -37.01 -34.79
C LEU A 157 -34.41 -37.99 -33.64
N ASP A 158 -34.24 -39.26 -34.00
CA ASP A 158 -33.99 -40.35 -33.08
C ASP A 158 -32.70 -40.14 -32.27
N LYS A 159 -32.72 -40.45 -30.97
CA LYS A 159 -31.58 -40.33 -30.04
C LYS A 159 -30.30 -41.06 -30.52
N LYS A 160 -30.43 -41.98 -31.47
CA LYS A 160 -29.32 -42.73 -32.09
C LYS A 160 -28.46 -41.87 -33.02
N HIS A 161 -28.97 -40.76 -33.56
CA HIS A 161 -28.24 -39.88 -34.48
C HIS A 161 -27.39 -38.83 -33.75
N PHE A 162 -27.68 -38.58 -32.48
CA PHE A 162 -26.95 -37.62 -31.64
C PHE A 162 -25.66 -38.20 -31.05
N ALA A 163 -24.65 -37.35 -30.87
CA ALA A 163 -23.43 -37.72 -30.17
C ALA A 163 -23.73 -38.08 -28.71
N LYS A 164 -22.98 -39.02 -28.12
CA LYS A 164 -23.20 -39.51 -26.76
C LYS A 164 -23.02 -38.35 -25.77
N GLY A 165 -24.12 -37.85 -25.22
CA GLY A 165 -24.17 -36.69 -24.30
C GLY A 165 -25.00 -35.49 -24.78
N ALA A 166 -25.52 -35.48 -26.02
CA ALA A 166 -26.17 -34.29 -26.59
C ALA A 166 -27.67 -34.09 -26.26
N ARG A 167 -28.36 -35.05 -25.61
CA ARG A 167 -29.70 -34.83 -25.03
C ARG A 167 -29.72 -35.37 -23.59
N GLY A 168 -29.81 -34.47 -22.62
CA GLY A 168 -29.76 -34.75 -21.19
C GLY A 168 -30.87 -35.70 -20.73
N SER A 169 -30.52 -36.60 -19.80
CA SER A 169 -31.48 -37.38 -19.04
C SER A 169 -31.99 -36.50 -17.90
N GLU A 170 -33.29 -36.18 -17.90
CA GLU A 170 -33.95 -35.75 -16.67
C GLU A 170 -33.90 -36.90 -15.65
N LYS A 171 -33.33 -36.64 -14.47
CA LYS A 171 -33.78 -37.13 -13.16
C LYS A 171 -32.87 -36.65 -12.01
N ASN A 172 -33.50 -35.95 -11.08
CA ASN A 172 -33.30 -35.92 -9.62
C ASN A 172 -31.98 -35.39 -9.03
N GLY A 173 -32.04 -34.11 -8.64
CA GLY A 173 -31.62 -33.55 -7.34
C GLY A 173 -30.32 -34.03 -6.70
N VAL A 174 -29.27 -33.20 -6.78
CA VAL A 174 -28.53 -32.60 -5.64
C VAL A 174 -27.67 -31.44 -6.20
N ALA A 175 -27.86 -30.25 -5.62
CA ALA A 175 -26.98 -29.07 -5.61
C ALA A 175 -26.43 -28.52 -6.96
N ALA A 176 -27.26 -27.75 -7.68
CA ALA A 176 -26.80 -26.76 -8.65
C ALA A 176 -27.25 -25.35 -8.20
N ALA A 177 -26.59 -24.79 -7.19
CA ALA A 177 -26.81 -23.41 -6.73
C ALA A 177 -25.59 -22.65 -6.11
N PRO A 178 -24.30 -22.87 -6.48
CA PRO A 178 -23.23 -21.96 -6.04
C PRO A 178 -22.63 -21.05 -7.14
N GLN A 179 -22.92 -21.27 -8.43
CA GLN A 179 -22.31 -20.52 -9.53
C GLN A 179 -23.01 -19.17 -9.78
N ASP A 180 -24.34 -19.16 -9.84
CA ASP A 180 -25.13 -17.97 -10.19
C ASP A 180 -25.01 -16.84 -9.14
N GLY A 181 -25.04 -17.18 -7.85
CA GLY A 181 -24.85 -16.21 -6.77
C GLY A 181 -23.45 -15.59 -6.74
N ASN A 182 -22.43 -16.35 -7.12
CA ASN A 182 -21.04 -15.88 -7.17
C ASN A 182 -20.79 -14.96 -8.37
N LEU A 183 -21.39 -15.28 -9.53
CA LEU A 183 -21.36 -14.44 -10.73
C LEU A 183 -22.09 -13.12 -10.50
N LYS A 184 -23.27 -13.16 -9.88
CA LYS A 184 -24.03 -11.95 -9.50
C LYS A 184 -23.26 -11.06 -8.53
N GLU A 185 -22.54 -11.66 -7.57
CA GLU A 185 -21.71 -10.92 -6.61
C GLU A 185 -20.55 -10.20 -7.33
N VAL A 186 -19.88 -10.86 -8.26
CA VAL A 186 -18.80 -10.25 -9.07
C VAL A 186 -19.35 -9.11 -9.93
N ALA A 187 -20.47 -9.32 -10.60
CA ALA A 187 -21.13 -8.29 -11.40
C ALA A 187 -21.54 -7.06 -10.56
N LEU A 188 -22.04 -7.28 -9.33
CA LEU A 188 -22.36 -6.18 -8.42
C LEU A 188 -21.10 -5.44 -7.95
N MET A 189 -19.99 -6.14 -7.71
CA MET A 189 -18.71 -5.51 -7.38
C MET A 189 -18.18 -4.66 -8.52
N GLU A 190 -18.28 -5.13 -9.77
CA GLU A 190 -17.94 -4.33 -10.96
C GLU A 190 -18.82 -3.08 -11.08
N ALA A 191 -20.13 -3.20 -10.89
CA ALA A 191 -21.04 -2.05 -10.93
C ALA A 191 -20.71 -0.99 -9.86
N LYS A 192 -20.39 -1.43 -8.62
CA LYS A 192 -19.94 -0.52 -7.56
C LYS A 192 -18.60 0.12 -7.87
N MET A 193 -17.66 -0.64 -8.43
CA MET A 193 -16.35 -0.14 -8.83
C MET A 193 -16.49 0.91 -9.94
N ASN A 194 -17.28 0.64 -10.98
CA ASN A 194 -17.55 1.61 -12.05
C ASN A 194 -18.17 2.89 -11.49
N LYS A 195 -19.09 2.77 -10.54
CA LYS A 195 -19.65 3.97 -9.88
C LYS A 195 -18.60 4.78 -9.12
N LEU A 196 -17.67 4.13 -8.44
CA LEU A 196 -16.55 4.83 -7.78
C LEU A 196 -15.61 5.47 -8.81
N CYS A 197 -15.34 4.80 -9.93
CA CYS A 197 -14.56 5.38 -11.02
C CYS A 197 -15.23 6.64 -11.59
N ASP A 198 -16.56 6.63 -11.77
CA ASP A 198 -17.30 7.81 -12.24
C ASP A 198 -17.20 8.98 -11.24
N LEU A 199 -17.28 8.70 -9.93
CA LEU A 199 -17.17 9.72 -8.89
C LEU A 199 -15.75 10.27 -8.76
N LEU A 200 -14.74 9.43 -9.03
CA LEU A 200 -13.33 9.76 -8.94
C LEU A 200 -12.71 10.12 -10.30
N ASP A 201 -13.51 10.35 -11.34
CA ASP A 201 -13.03 10.49 -12.72
C ASP A 201 -12.01 11.63 -12.88
N GLU A 202 -12.28 12.77 -12.24
CA GLU A 202 -11.34 13.91 -12.21
C GLU A 202 -10.02 13.54 -11.54
N THR A 203 -10.07 12.80 -10.43
CA THR A 203 -8.88 12.35 -9.72
C THR A 203 -8.09 11.34 -10.56
N ILE A 204 -8.78 10.40 -11.19
CA ILE A 204 -8.17 9.38 -12.07
C ILE A 204 -7.52 10.05 -13.27
N THR A 205 -8.18 11.02 -13.90
CA THR A 205 -7.64 11.79 -15.03
C THR A 205 -6.40 12.58 -14.61
N ARG A 206 -6.44 13.26 -13.46
CA ARG A 206 -5.27 13.95 -12.90
C ARG A 206 -4.11 12.99 -12.62
N THR A 207 -4.39 11.80 -12.08
CA THR A 207 -3.35 10.78 -11.84
C THR A 207 -2.77 10.24 -13.15
N LYS A 208 -3.59 10.03 -14.18
CA LYS A 208 -3.12 9.66 -15.53
C LYS A 208 -2.18 10.73 -16.08
N ASP A 209 -2.58 11.99 -16.03
CA ASP A 209 -1.77 13.11 -16.49
C ASP A 209 -0.46 13.23 -15.71
N ASN A 210 -0.50 13.03 -14.39
CA ASN A 210 0.70 13.05 -13.55
C ASN A 210 1.67 11.93 -13.93
N ILE A 211 1.17 10.71 -14.19
CA ILE A 211 2.01 9.60 -14.64
C ILE A 211 2.64 9.91 -16.00
N VAL A 212 1.87 10.44 -16.95
CA VAL A 212 2.38 10.82 -18.28
C VAL A 212 3.44 11.93 -18.17
N LYS A 213 3.20 12.93 -17.32
CA LYS A 213 4.20 13.97 -17.01
C LYS A 213 5.46 13.36 -16.43
N LYS A 214 5.35 12.53 -15.39
CA LYS A 214 6.50 11.85 -14.77
C LYS A 214 7.27 10.95 -15.75
N GLN A 215 6.58 10.34 -16.72
CA GLN A 215 7.23 9.56 -17.78
C GLN A 215 7.95 10.42 -18.83
N ALA A 216 7.54 11.67 -19.02
CA ALA A 216 8.14 12.60 -19.97
C ALA A 216 9.31 13.40 -19.39
N LEU A 217 9.50 13.38 -18.06
CA LEU A 217 10.59 14.09 -17.39
C LEU A 217 11.95 13.48 -17.70
N THR A 218 12.94 14.36 -17.84
CA THR A 218 14.35 13.99 -17.89
C THR A 218 14.88 13.66 -16.49
N TYR A 219 16.02 12.99 -16.40
CA TYR A 219 16.62 12.59 -15.12
C TYR A 219 16.83 13.78 -14.16
N GLU A 220 17.28 14.93 -14.69
CA GLU A 220 17.52 16.16 -13.93
C GLU A 220 16.21 16.74 -13.38
N GLU A 221 15.12 16.67 -14.13
CA GLU A 221 13.81 17.14 -13.69
C GLU A 221 13.16 16.19 -12.66
N ILE A 222 13.42 14.88 -12.74
CA ILE A 222 12.99 13.88 -11.73
C ILE A 222 13.73 14.08 -10.40
N GLU A 223 15.02 14.44 -10.46
CA GLU A 223 15.82 14.72 -9.26
C GLU A 223 15.34 16.01 -8.58
N ALA A 224 15.00 17.05 -9.37
CA ALA A 224 14.40 18.28 -8.86
C ALA A 224 13.00 18.06 -8.26
N GLU A 225 12.10 17.31 -8.92
CA GLU A 225 10.77 17.00 -8.35
C GLU A 225 10.86 16.18 -7.05
N ARG A 226 11.87 15.30 -6.90
CA ARG A 226 12.09 14.56 -5.66
C ARG A 226 12.56 15.46 -4.53
N GLU A 227 13.47 16.40 -4.82
CA GLU A 227 13.91 17.40 -3.85
C GLU A 227 12.75 18.34 -3.45
N GLU A 228 11.87 18.68 -4.38
CA GLU A 228 10.63 19.42 -4.10
C GLU A 228 9.62 18.59 -3.29
N GLU A 229 9.38 17.31 -3.62
CA GLU A 229 8.50 16.41 -2.83
C GLU A 229 9.06 16.16 -1.42
N GLU A 230 10.39 15.99 -1.24
CA GLU A 230 11.02 15.85 0.08
C GLU A 230 10.90 17.13 0.91
N THR A 231 11.06 18.31 0.29
CA THR A 231 10.86 19.59 0.98
C THR A 231 9.38 19.89 1.25
N GLN A 232 8.48 19.34 0.44
CA GLN A 232 7.03 19.43 0.62
C GLN A 232 6.52 18.49 1.71
N GLU A 233 7.04 17.26 1.85
CA GLU A 233 6.76 16.39 3.01
C GLU A 233 7.28 17.00 4.33
N ASP A 234 8.41 17.71 4.30
CA ASP A 234 8.93 18.43 5.47
C ASP A 234 8.05 19.64 5.84
N SER A 235 7.35 20.26 4.87
CA SER A 235 6.46 21.42 5.10
C SER A 235 4.97 21.09 5.27
N GLU A 236 4.46 19.99 4.71
CA GLU A 236 3.09 19.49 4.98
C GLU A 236 2.97 18.85 6.37
N SER A 237 4.09 18.54 7.03
CA SER A 237 4.11 18.20 8.46
C SER A 237 3.86 19.42 9.38
N GLU A 238 3.90 20.64 8.85
CA GLU A 238 3.74 21.89 9.61
C GLU A 238 2.43 22.66 9.33
N ASP A 239 1.61 22.33 8.30
CA ASP A 239 0.47 23.18 7.88
C ASP A 239 -0.95 22.59 8.05
N ASP A 240 -1.10 21.43 8.71
CA ASP A 240 -2.41 20.88 9.11
C ASP A 240 -2.75 21.12 10.61
N GLU A 241 -2.31 22.26 11.17
CA GLU A 241 -2.84 22.77 12.43
C GLU A 241 -4.21 23.42 12.22
N GLN A 242 -5.26 22.58 12.15
CA GLN A 242 -6.60 23.04 12.56
C GLN A 242 -6.46 23.68 13.94
N GLN A 243 -6.72 24.99 14.05
CA GLN A 243 -6.78 25.70 15.33
C GLN A 243 -7.84 25.05 16.23
N ILE A 244 -7.42 24.05 17.00
CA ILE A 244 -8.23 23.45 18.05
C ILE A 244 -8.47 24.55 19.08
N TYR A 245 -9.71 25.03 19.16
CA TYR A 245 -10.15 26.07 20.08
C TYR A 245 -9.76 25.69 21.53
N ASN A 246 -8.69 26.31 22.03
CA ASN A 246 -8.12 26.11 23.35
C ASN A 246 -8.35 27.37 24.23
N PRO A 247 -9.60 27.60 24.67
CA PRO A 247 -9.99 28.81 25.41
C PRO A 247 -9.30 28.94 26.77
N LEU A 248 -8.71 27.85 27.30
CA LEU A 248 -8.01 27.81 28.58
C LEU A 248 -6.47 27.81 28.43
N LYS A 249 -5.93 27.92 27.20
CA LYS A 249 -4.48 27.88 26.90
C LYS A 249 -3.74 26.73 27.60
N LEU A 250 -4.37 25.56 27.67
CA LEU A 250 -3.74 24.38 28.27
C LEU A 250 -2.67 23.82 27.32
N PRO A 251 -1.49 23.40 27.80
CA PRO A 251 -0.48 22.76 26.96
C PRO A 251 -1.05 21.56 26.22
N MET A 252 -0.69 21.42 24.94
CA MET A 252 -1.12 20.29 24.11
C MET A 252 -0.43 19.01 24.56
N GLY A 253 -1.19 17.92 24.57
CA GLY A 253 -0.62 16.60 24.81
C GLY A 253 0.15 16.10 23.59
N TRP A 254 0.80 14.96 23.76
CA TRP A 254 1.44 14.21 22.67
C TRP A 254 0.46 13.71 21.58
N ASP A 255 -0.86 13.84 21.82
CA ASP A 255 -1.96 13.52 20.89
C ASP A 255 -2.50 14.77 20.15
N GLY A 256 -1.80 15.92 20.23
CA GLY A 256 -2.22 17.20 19.62
C GLY A 256 -3.46 17.85 20.26
N LYS A 257 -4.18 17.15 21.14
CA LYS A 257 -5.36 17.65 21.85
C LYS A 257 -4.98 18.37 23.16
N PRO A 258 -5.74 19.39 23.58
CA PRO A 258 -5.56 20.03 24.88
C PRO A 258 -5.63 19.01 26.02
N ILE A 259 -4.59 18.95 26.87
CA ILE A 259 -4.56 18.02 28.01
C ILE A 259 -5.75 18.33 28.92
N PRO A 260 -6.58 17.33 29.29
CA PRO A 260 -7.69 17.55 30.22
C PRO A 260 -7.23 18.25 31.51
N TYR A 261 -7.97 19.27 31.94
CA TYR A 261 -7.57 20.15 33.06
C TYR A 261 -7.22 19.41 34.36
N TRP A 262 -7.93 18.32 34.67
CA TRP A 262 -7.65 17.49 35.84
C TRP A 262 -6.31 16.75 35.73
N LEU A 263 -5.94 16.30 34.53
CA LEU A 263 -4.68 15.61 34.25
C LEU A 263 -3.50 16.59 34.31
N TYR A 264 -3.71 17.80 33.76
CA TYR A 264 -2.79 18.93 33.89
C TYR A 264 -2.48 19.27 35.36
N LYS A 265 -3.52 19.33 36.19
CA LYS A 265 -3.40 19.60 37.63
C LYS A 265 -2.80 18.42 38.42
N LEU A 266 -3.09 17.17 38.02
CA LEU A 266 -2.59 15.96 38.68
C LEU A 266 -1.09 15.72 38.44
N HIS A 267 -0.62 15.90 37.20
CA HIS A 267 0.79 15.71 36.85
C HIS A 267 1.67 16.96 37.04
N GLY A 268 1.09 18.05 37.57
CA GLY A 268 1.84 19.28 37.84
C GLY A 268 2.38 19.96 36.57
N LEU A 269 1.78 19.71 35.40
CA LEU A 269 2.17 20.28 34.11
C LEU A 269 2.03 21.81 34.07
N GLY A 270 1.31 22.41 35.02
CA GLY A 270 1.16 23.87 35.13
C GLY A 270 2.20 24.60 35.94
N GLN A 271 3.18 23.90 36.49
CA GLN A 271 4.31 24.54 37.14
C GLN A 271 5.41 24.80 36.12
N GLU A 272 5.70 26.08 35.88
CA GLU A 272 6.80 26.52 35.03
C GLU A 272 8.13 26.42 35.82
N PHE A 273 9.13 25.76 35.23
CA PHE A 273 10.48 25.67 35.75
C PHE A 273 11.46 26.25 34.73
N LYS A 274 12.24 27.26 35.13
CA LYS A 274 13.21 27.93 34.25
C LYS A 274 14.61 27.43 34.52
N CYS A 275 15.37 27.16 33.46
CA CYS A 275 16.78 26.77 33.56
C CYS A 275 17.67 27.81 32.88
N GLU A 276 18.49 28.51 33.68
CA GLU A 276 19.41 29.56 33.20
C GLU A 276 20.54 28.97 32.35
N ILE A 277 21.04 27.79 32.73
CA ILE A 277 22.09 27.05 32.01
C ILE A 277 21.64 26.67 30.58
N CYS A 278 20.34 26.46 30.37
CA CYS A 278 19.74 26.19 29.06
C CYS A 278 19.30 27.47 28.31
N GLY A 279 19.78 28.66 28.70
CA GLY A 279 19.38 29.92 28.06
C GLY A 279 18.00 30.42 28.49
N ASN A 280 17.64 30.23 29.76
CA ASN A 280 16.32 30.58 30.33
C ASN A 280 15.13 29.86 29.68
N TYR A 281 15.38 28.66 29.13
CA TYR A 281 14.31 27.81 28.62
C TYR A 281 13.35 27.40 29.75
N SER A 282 12.05 27.39 29.44
CA SER A 282 10.98 27.14 30.39
C SER A 282 10.40 25.74 30.17
N TYR A 283 10.56 24.87 31.16
CA TYR A 283 10.04 23.51 31.18
C TYR A 283 8.73 23.46 31.96
N TRP A 284 7.71 22.82 31.39
CA TRP A 284 6.40 22.67 31.99
C TRP A 284 6.27 21.34 32.72
N GLY A 285 6.17 21.41 34.06
CA GLY A 285 6.03 20.26 34.94
C GLY A 285 7.35 19.60 35.37
N ARG A 286 7.30 18.99 36.56
CA ARG A 286 8.49 18.42 37.23
C ARG A 286 9.15 17.29 36.44
N CYS A 287 8.37 16.42 35.78
CA CYS A 287 8.94 15.32 35.00
C CYS A 287 9.72 15.79 33.77
N ALA A 288 9.23 16.82 33.06
CA ALA A 288 9.95 17.41 31.93
C ALA A 288 11.24 18.08 32.41
N PHE A 289 11.15 18.79 33.54
CA PHE A 289 12.30 19.40 34.18
C PHE A 289 13.33 18.35 34.65
N GLU A 290 12.97 17.26 35.33
CA GLU A 290 13.97 16.26 35.73
C GLU A 290 14.65 15.55 34.53
N ARG A 291 13.92 15.41 33.42
CA ARG A 291 14.45 14.83 32.17
C ARG A 291 15.47 15.75 31.49
N HIS A 292 15.30 17.07 31.58
CA HIS A 292 16.15 18.03 30.85
C HIS A 292 17.61 17.99 31.26
N PHE A 293 17.94 17.61 32.50
CA PHE A 293 19.32 17.48 32.97
C PHE A 293 20.14 16.45 32.16
N LYS A 294 19.47 15.48 31.53
CA LYS A 294 20.09 14.47 30.67
C LYS A 294 20.06 14.85 29.19
N GLU A 295 19.35 15.90 28.81
CA GLU A 295 19.23 16.34 27.42
C GLU A 295 20.52 17.01 26.94
N TRP A 296 20.69 17.01 25.63
CA TRP A 296 21.88 17.57 24.99
C TRP A 296 22.06 19.07 25.28
N CYS A 297 20.99 19.86 25.30
CA CYS A 297 21.06 21.30 25.57
C CYS A 297 21.68 21.61 26.94
N HIS A 298 21.23 20.91 27.99
CA HIS A 298 21.77 21.10 29.33
C HIS A 298 23.21 20.57 29.44
N GLN A 299 23.50 19.40 28.84
CA GLN A 299 24.86 18.87 28.77
C GLN A 299 25.83 19.83 28.05
N HIS A 300 25.38 20.45 26.97
CA HIS A 300 26.13 21.44 26.21
C HIS A 300 26.37 22.70 27.04
N GLY A 301 25.34 23.22 27.71
CA GLY A 301 25.48 24.36 28.63
C GLY A 301 26.51 24.09 29.73
N MET A 302 26.44 22.93 30.37
CA MET A 302 27.44 22.50 31.37
C MET A 302 28.85 22.38 30.79
N ARG A 303 28.98 21.87 29.55
CA ARG A 303 30.26 21.77 28.84
C ARG A 303 30.86 23.14 28.51
N CYS A 304 30.03 24.11 28.10
CA CYS A 304 30.45 25.50 27.88
C CYS A 304 30.94 26.17 29.17
N LEU A 305 30.40 25.79 30.32
CA LEU A 305 30.85 26.25 31.64
C LEU A 305 32.11 25.51 32.13
N GLY A 306 32.55 24.45 31.44
CA GLY A 306 33.67 23.60 31.86
C GLY A 306 33.35 22.73 33.08
N ILE A 307 32.07 22.48 33.37
CA ILE A 307 31.61 21.68 34.51
C ILE A 307 31.16 20.30 33.99
N PRO A 308 31.64 19.18 34.56
CA PRO A 308 31.17 17.86 34.18
C PRO A 308 29.71 17.66 34.63
N ASN A 309 28.83 17.26 33.71
CA ASN A 309 27.43 16.96 34.02
C ASN A 309 27.32 15.64 34.78
N THR A 310 27.38 15.73 36.11
CA THR A 310 27.23 14.61 37.05
C THR A 310 25.96 14.78 37.86
N LYS A 311 25.45 13.70 38.47
CA LYS A 311 24.22 13.74 39.29
C LYS A 311 24.24 14.76 40.43
N ASN A 312 25.43 15.20 40.85
CA ASN A 312 25.62 16.22 41.88
C ASN A 312 25.10 17.60 41.45
N PHE A 313 24.92 17.83 40.15
CA PHE A 313 24.41 19.08 39.58
C PHE A 313 22.92 19.00 39.18
N ASN A 314 22.24 17.90 39.47
CA ASN A 314 20.79 17.82 39.29
C ASN A 314 20.10 18.83 40.22
N GLU A 315 19.01 19.44 39.74
CA GLU A 315 18.27 20.55 40.39
C GLU A 315 18.96 21.93 40.35
N ILE A 316 20.19 22.05 39.82
CA ILE A 316 20.85 23.35 39.71
C ILE A 316 20.50 23.99 38.39
N THR A 317 19.79 25.12 38.46
CA THR A 317 19.36 25.88 37.29
C THR A 317 20.20 27.11 37.01
N SER A 318 20.79 27.71 38.04
CA SER A 318 21.57 28.94 37.93
C SER A 318 23.03 28.67 37.59
N ILE A 319 23.58 29.51 36.73
CA ILE A 319 24.99 29.44 36.31
C ILE A 319 25.92 29.78 37.49
N GLU A 320 25.54 30.74 38.33
CA GLU A 320 26.34 31.17 39.49
C GLU A 320 26.45 30.03 40.51
N GLU A 321 25.32 29.41 40.86
CA GLU A 321 25.26 28.30 41.81
C GLU A 321 26.05 27.08 41.31
N ALA A 322 25.95 26.75 40.02
CA ALA A 322 26.71 25.66 39.41
C ALA A 322 28.24 25.89 39.54
N LYS A 323 28.71 27.12 39.30
CA LYS A 323 30.12 27.49 39.44
C LYS A 323 30.59 27.41 40.89
N GLU A 324 29.79 27.88 41.84
CA GLU A 324 30.12 27.80 43.27
C GLU A 324 30.22 26.35 43.76
N LEU A 325 29.26 25.50 43.37
CA LEU A 325 29.27 24.09 43.72
C LEU A 325 30.51 23.41 43.11
N TRP A 326 30.81 23.69 41.85
CA TRP A 326 31.98 23.13 41.19
C TRP A 326 33.28 23.54 41.89
N LYS A 327 33.41 24.81 42.29
CA LYS A 327 34.55 25.30 43.07
C LYS A 327 34.70 24.56 44.40
N LYS A 328 33.60 24.32 45.13
CA LYS A 328 33.59 23.54 46.38
C LYS A 328 34.00 22.07 46.14
N ILE A 329 33.52 21.46 45.06
CA ILE A 329 33.87 20.08 44.68
C ILE A 329 35.36 19.99 44.30
N GLN A 330 35.86 20.92 43.50
CA GLN A 330 37.27 20.97 43.10
C GLN A 330 38.20 21.18 44.30
N GLN A 331 37.82 22.01 45.27
CA GLN A 331 38.58 22.16 46.51
C GLN A 331 38.66 20.84 47.29
N ARG A 332 37.53 20.13 47.44
CA ARG A 332 37.50 18.82 48.13
C ARG A 332 38.29 17.75 47.37
N GLN A 333 38.19 17.71 46.04
CA GLN A 333 38.92 16.74 45.21
C GLN A 333 40.42 17.05 45.15
N GLY A 334 40.79 18.33 45.11
CA GLY A 334 42.18 18.79 45.07
C GLY A 334 42.97 18.51 46.34
N VAL A 335 42.29 18.43 47.50
CA VAL A 335 42.89 18.05 48.79
C VAL A 335 43.08 16.54 48.92
N ASN A 336 42.24 15.73 48.26
CA ASN A 336 42.28 14.25 48.38
C ASN A 336 43.01 13.54 47.23
N LYS A 337 43.55 14.27 46.24
CA LYS A 337 44.28 13.67 45.13
C LYS A 337 45.77 13.63 45.47
N TRP A 338 46.21 12.51 46.05
CA TRP A 338 47.63 12.20 46.30
C TRP A 338 48.47 12.56 45.08
N ARG A 339 49.48 13.43 45.27
CA ARG A 339 50.39 13.87 44.22
C ARG A 339 51.75 13.18 44.38
N PRO A 340 52.02 12.07 43.66
CA PRO A 340 53.26 11.31 43.83
C PRO A 340 54.52 12.18 43.70
N ASP A 341 54.54 13.12 42.75
CA ASP A 341 55.72 13.96 42.52
C ASP A 341 56.09 14.89 43.70
N LEU A 342 55.12 15.21 44.56
CA LEU A 342 55.25 16.11 45.70
C LEU A 342 55.20 15.38 47.05
N GLU A 343 54.47 14.28 47.13
CA GLU A 343 54.15 13.55 48.36
C GLU A 343 54.86 12.20 48.47
N GLU A 344 55.45 11.65 47.38
CA GLU A 344 56.26 10.43 47.42
C GLU A 344 57.71 10.80 47.75
N GLU A 345 58.21 10.29 48.88
CA GLU A 345 59.54 10.56 49.41
C GLU A 345 60.50 9.40 49.07
N TYR A 346 61.71 9.75 48.60
CA TYR A 346 62.79 8.84 48.26
C TYR A 346 64.02 9.17 49.11
N GLU A 347 64.67 8.13 49.62
CA GLU A 347 65.91 8.23 50.40
C GLU A 347 67.12 7.94 49.49
N ASP A 348 68.15 8.79 49.56
CA ASP A 348 69.42 8.56 48.89
C ASP A 348 70.33 7.59 49.68
N LYS A 349 71.52 7.29 49.16
CA LYS A 349 72.47 6.37 49.83
C LYS A 349 73.09 6.95 51.11
N GLU A 350 72.95 8.27 51.32
CA GLU A 350 73.45 9.00 52.48
C GLU A 350 72.37 9.21 53.55
N GLY A 351 71.14 8.79 53.27
CA GLY A 351 69.99 8.87 54.19
C GLY A 351 69.21 10.18 54.09
N ASN A 352 69.44 11.01 53.08
CA ASN A 352 68.69 12.24 52.86
C ASN A 352 67.38 11.94 52.13
N ILE A 353 66.29 12.55 52.60
CA ILE A 353 64.95 12.33 52.07
C ILE A 353 64.57 13.49 51.14
N TYR A 354 64.20 13.16 49.91
CA TYR A 354 63.73 14.11 48.90
C TYR A 354 62.38 13.69 48.34
N ASN A 355 61.56 14.64 47.91
CA ASN A 355 60.41 14.28 47.08
C ASN A 355 60.88 13.68 45.74
N LYS A 356 60.03 12.86 45.13
CA LYS A 356 60.33 12.15 43.87
C LYS A 356 60.92 13.04 42.79
N LYS A 357 60.34 14.23 42.58
CA LYS A 357 60.79 15.14 41.53
C LYS A 357 62.23 15.60 41.80
N THR A 358 62.49 16.10 43.00
CA THR A 358 63.82 16.54 43.43
C THR A 358 64.82 15.39 43.37
N TYR A 359 64.45 14.19 43.82
CA TYR A 359 65.29 13.00 43.72
C TYR A 359 65.65 12.69 42.26
N THR A 360 64.66 12.64 41.36
CA THR A 360 64.92 12.34 39.93
C THR A 360 65.74 13.41 39.23
N ASP A 361 65.56 14.69 39.60
CA ASP A 361 66.34 15.79 39.02
C ASP A 361 67.79 15.77 39.55
N LEU A 362 68.00 15.50 40.84
CA LEU A 362 69.34 15.32 41.43
C LEU A 362 70.05 14.10 40.84
N GLN A 363 69.34 12.99 40.64
CA GLN A 363 69.86 11.77 40.01
C GLN A 363 70.27 12.03 38.55
N ARG A 364 69.47 12.80 37.79
CA ARG A 364 69.82 13.20 36.41
C ARG A 364 71.03 14.13 36.34
N GLN A 365 71.22 14.97 37.36
CA GLN A 365 72.39 15.85 37.48
C GLN A 365 73.62 15.12 38.03
N GLY A 366 73.48 13.87 38.48
CA GLY A 366 74.56 13.05 39.04
C GLY A 366 75.00 13.50 40.44
N LEU A 367 74.12 14.17 41.19
CA LEU A 367 74.40 14.71 42.51
C LEU A 367 74.08 13.74 43.66
N ILE A 368 73.32 12.66 43.40
CA ILE A 368 72.94 11.61 44.35
C ILE A 368 72.98 10.21 43.73
#